data_AF-A0A9L0IL68-F1
#
_entry.id   AF-A0A9L0IL68-F1
#
_cell.length_a   1.000
_cell.length_b   1.000
_cell.length_c   1.000
_cell.angle_alpha   90.00
_cell.angle_beta   90.00
_cell.angle_gamma   90.00
#
_symmetry.space_group_name_H-M   'P 1'
#
loop_
_entity.id
_entity.type
_entity.pdbx_description
1 polymer ?
#
loop_
_entity_poly.entity_id
_entity_poly.type
_entity_poly.pdbx_seq_one_letter_code
_entity_poly.pdbx_strand_id
1 'polypeptide(L)'
;MEVWSPVSTVTSSFASTGTFPPLSPGNGPRVCDPAARGLAGLRERSDTLWGTPSTARHCPGNVLLIPCCKLRAVAGSMRDYDEVTAFLGEWGPFQRLIFFLLSASIIPNGFNGMSIVFLGGTPEHRCRVPDTANLSSAWRNHSIPLRLQDGREVPHSCRRYRLQAIANFSALGLEPGRDVDLEQLEQESCLDGWEFSQDIYLSTIVTEWSLVCEDDWKTPLTTSLFFVGVLLGSFVCGQLSDRFGRKNTLFATMAVQTGFSFLQIFSVNWEMFTVLFVIVGMGQISNYVVAFILGTEILGKSVRIIFSTLGVCTFFAVGYMLLPLFAYFIRDWRMLLLALTVPGVLCFPLWWFIPESPRWLISQRRFREAEDIIQKAAKMNNVPTPGVIFDPVELLELTSLKQQKAIILDLFRTQNIATITIMSLLLWMLTSVGYFALSLNTPNLHGDAYLNCFLSALIEVPAYITAWLLLRTLPRRFIIAGVLFLGGGVLLLIQGVPADYNFLSIGLVMLGKFGITSAFSMLYVFTAELYPTLVRNMAVGVTSMASRVGSIIAPYFVYLGAYNRVLPYILMGSLTVLNGIITLFFPESFGMALPETLEQMQKVKGFRSGGKTKDSMDKEENPKILITSF
;
A
#
# COMPACT_ATOMS: atom_id res chain seq x y z
N MET A 1 7.04 -17.29 -52.38
CA MET A 1 8.41 -17.22 -51.84
C MET A 1 8.36 -17.93 -50.49
N GLU A 2 8.29 -19.27 -50.54
CA GLU A 2 9.43 -20.18 -50.26
C GLU A 2 9.90 -20.00 -48.80
N VAL A 3 9.36 -20.76 -47.84
CA VAL A 3 9.74 -22.14 -47.46
C VAL A 3 11.21 -22.22 -47.08
N TRP A 4 11.51 -22.53 -45.81
CA TRP A 4 12.31 -23.69 -45.38
C TRP A 4 12.30 -23.73 -43.83
N SER A 5 12.00 -24.92 -43.32
CA SER A 5 11.92 -25.30 -41.91
C SER A 5 13.20 -26.05 -41.50
N PRO A 6 13.20 -26.88 -40.44
CA PRO A 6 13.92 -26.73 -39.17
C PRO A 6 15.13 -27.68 -39.05
N VAL A 7 15.80 -27.76 -37.88
CA VAL A 7 16.30 -29.03 -37.28
C VAL A 7 16.96 -28.77 -35.91
N SER A 8 16.71 -29.73 -35.02
CA SER A 8 17.13 -29.92 -33.64
C SER A 8 18.55 -30.52 -33.47
N THR A 9 18.91 -30.72 -32.19
CA THR A 9 19.59 -31.89 -31.57
C THR A 9 21.06 -31.81 -31.10
N VAL A 10 21.27 -32.35 -29.87
CA VAL A 10 22.44 -33.09 -29.32
C VAL A 10 23.59 -32.23 -28.74
N THR A 11 23.68 -32.02 -27.41
CA THR A 11 24.23 -32.84 -26.29
C THR A 11 25.76 -33.00 -26.21
N SER A 12 26.26 -32.85 -24.96
CA SER A 12 27.38 -33.55 -24.30
C SER A 12 28.73 -32.82 -24.11
N SER A 13 28.95 -32.41 -22.85
CA SER A 13 30.07 -32.72 -21.94
C SER A 13 31.45 -33.09 -22.51
N PHE A 14 32.53 -32.51 -21.94
CA PHE A 14 33.64 -33.27 -21.31
C PHE A 14 34.60 -32.34 -20.53
N ALA A 15 35.13 -32.87 -19.43
CA ALA A 15 36.08 -32.26 -18.50
C ALA A 15 37.44 -33.02 -18.53
N SER A 16 38.47 -32.42 -17.89
CA SER A 16 39.79 -32.98 -17.50
C SER A 16 40.84 -33.10 -18.63
N THR A 17 42.16 -32.94 -18.46
CA THR A 17 43.08 -32.99 -17.30
C THR A 17 44.48 -32.45 -17.69
N GLY A 18 45.18 -31.77 -16.76
CA GLY A 18 46.58 -32.04 -16.35
C GLY A 18 47.80 -31.50 -17.12
N THR A 19 48.69 -30.82 -16.35
CA THR A 19 50.19 -30.90 -16.28
C THR A 19 51.02 -29.60 -16.45
N PHE A 20 51.88 -29.34 -15.43
CA PHE A 20 52.88 -28.26 -15.21
C PHE A 20 54.31 -28.73 -15.64
N PRO A 21 55.46 -28.00 -15.45
CA PRO A 21 55.89 -26.56 -15.53
C PRO A 21 57.17 -26.47 -16.47
N PRO A 22 58.19 -25.54 -16.40
CA PRO A 22 58.49 -24.39 -15.51
C PRO A 22 59.14 -23.11 -16.12
N LEU A 23 59.45 -22.15 -15.20
CA LEU A 23 60.49 -21.10 -15.18
C LEU A 23 60.09 -19.61 -15.37
N SER A 24 60.60 -18.83 -14.41
CA SER A 24 60.43 -17.40 -14.04
C SER A 24 61.64 -16.57 -14.52
N PRO A 25 61.94 -15.31 -14.06
CA PRO A 25 61.17 -14.27 -13.33
C PRO A 25 61.33 -12.83 -13.93
N GLY A 26 60.58 -11.84 -13.41
CA GLY A 26 60.88 -10.41 -13.67
C GLY A 26 59.96 -9.37 -13.00
N ASN A 27 60.38 -8.92 -11.81
CA ASN A 27 60.11 -7.64 -11.11
C ASN A 27 58.68 -7.21 -10.66
N GLY A 28 58.52 -7.08 -9.32
CA GLY A 28 57.32 -6.64 -8.57
C GLY A 28 57.15 -5.11 -8.45
N PRO A 29 56.59 -4.52 -7.35
CA PRO A 29 56.15 -5.07 -6.03
C PRO A 29 54.63 -4.85 -5.72
N ARG A 30 53.92 -5.84 -5.17
CA ARG A 30 53.58 -6.10 -3.74
C ARG A 30 52.85 -5.00 -2.96
N VAL A 31 51.55 -5.21 -2.81
CA VAL A 31 50.68 -4.77 -1.70
C VAL A 31 50.72 -5.87 -0.61
N CYS A 32 50.80 -5.48 0.66
CA CYS A 32 50.75 -6.40 1.81
C CYS A 32 49.55 -6.10 2.71
N ASP A 33 48.59 -7.02 2.74
CA ASP A 33 47.71 -7.30 3.88
C ASP A 33 48.49 -8.02 5.00
N PRO A 34 48.08 -7.90 6.27
CA PRO A 34 48.35 -8.92 7.25
C PRO A 34 47.07 -9.44 7.91
N ALA A 35 46.87 -10.76 7.83
CA ALA A 35 46.02 -11.51 8.75
C ALA A 35 46.83 -12.62 9.43
N ALA A 36 46.70 -12.65 10.76
CA ALA A 36 46.76 -13.81 11.66
C ALA A 36 48.03 -14.68 11.71
N ARG A 37 48.67 -14.71 12.89
CA ARG A 37 49.20 -15.94 13.52
C ARG A 37 49.46 -15.75 15.02
N GLY A 38 48.88 -16.66 15.81
CA GLY A 38 49.52 -17.29 16.96
C GLY A 38 49.53 -16.56 18.31
N LEU A 39 48.51 -16.80 19.14
CA LEU A 39 48.60 -16.65 20.59
C LEU A 39 48.35 -18.01 21.24
N ALA A 40 49.38 -18.54 21.89
CA ALA A 40 49.31 -19.67 22.80
C ALA A 40 49.79 -19.19 24.18
N GLY A 41 48.95 -19.43 25.19
CA GLY A 41 49.33 -19.63 26.59
C GLY A 41 49.85 -18.43 27.38
N LEU A 42 49.05 -17.93 28.33
CA LEU A 42 49.31 -18.07 29.78
C LEU A 42 48.37 -17.18 30.61
N ARG A 43 47.35 -17.84 31.18
CA ARG A 43 46.98 -17.83 32.60
C ARG A 43 46.98 -16.47 33.34
N GLU A 44 45.77 -15.93 33.51
CA GLU A 44 45.46 -14.97 34.57
C GLU A 44 45.74 -15.56 35.96
N ARG A 45 46.43 -14.79 36.79
CA ARG A 45 46.37 -14.90 38.25
C ARG A 45 46.37 -13.49 38.82
N SER A 46 45.21 -13.13 39.38
CA SER A 46 45.00 -12.05 40.33
C SER A 46 45.90 -12.20 41.55
N ASP A 47 46.48 -11.10 42.04
CA ASP A 47 46.46 -10.72 43.46
C ASP A 47 47.24 -9.43 43.74
N THR A 48 46.49 -8.42 44.21
CA THR A 48 46.69 -7.53 45.38
C THR A 48 48.04 -6.87 45.74
N LEU A 49 47.86 -5.63 46.26
CA LEU A 49 48.59 -4.93 47.34
C LEU A 49 49.69 -3.89 47.03
N TRP A 50 49.27 -2.61 47.20
CA TRP A 50 49.80 -1.56 48.09
C TRP A 50 51.33 -1.32 48.20
N GLY A 51 51.74 -0.06 48.03
CA GLY A 51 53.01 0.46 48.60
C GLY A 51 53.55 1.74 47.95
N THR A 52 53.31 2.89 48.57
CA THR A 52 53.96 4.21 48.37
C THR A 52 55.40 4.23 48.95
N PRO A 53 56.18 5.35 48.99
CA PRO A 53 56.38 6.50 48.08
C PRO A 53 57.89 6.83 47.84
N SER A 54 58.15 7.99 47.20
CA SER A 54 59.37 8.83 47.28
C SER A 54 60.39 8.74 46.12
N THR A 55 60.49 9.81 45.32
CA THR A 55 61.53 10.86 45.45
C THR A 55 61.49 11.80 44.26
N ALA A 56 61.48 13.10 44.56
CA ALA A 56 61.56 14.17 43.58
C ALA A 56 63.00 14.38 43.11
N ARG A 57 63.20 14.65 41.80
CA ARG A 57 64.29 15.51 41.31
C ARG A 57 63.93 16.13 39.96
N HIS A 58 64.15 17.45 39.90
CA HIS A 58 63.85 18.38 38.82
C HIS A 58 64.54 18.08 37.48
N CYS A 59 63.87 18.42 36.37
CA CYS A 59 64.47 19.08 35.21
C CYS A 59 63.47 20.10 34.62
N PRO A 60 63.92 21.31 34.22
CA PRO A 60 63.06 22.39 33.73
C PRO A 60 62.95 22.36 32.20
N GLY A 61 61.82 22.84 31.65
CA GLY A 61 61.70 23.09 30.22
C GLY A 61 60.26 23.18 29.76
N ASN A 62 59.80 24.41 29.51
CA ASN A 62 58.47 24.76 29.01
C ASN A 62 58.02 23.91 27.81
N VAL A 63 57.06 23.03 28.03
CA VAL A 63 56.07 22.64 27.03
C VAL A 63 54.72 22.91 27.66
N LEU A 64 54.03 23.94 27.17
CA LEU A 64 52.67 24.26 27.57
C LEU A 64 51.76 23.10 27.12
N LEU A 65 51.57 22.13 28.01
CA LEU A 65 50.51 21.13 27.92
C LEU A 65 49.18 21.88 27.98
N ILE A 66 48.60 22.13 26.80
CA ILE A 66 47.19 22.48 26.69
C ILE A 66 46.42 21.30 27.29
N PRO A 67 45.60 21.49 28.34
CA PRO A 67 44.92 20.39 28.98
C PRO A 67 43.92 19.76 28.00
N CYS A 68 44.02 18.44 27.80
CA CYS A 68 43.06 17.59 27.08
C CYS A 68 41.60 17.73 27.56
N CYS A 69 41.35 18.46 28.66
CA CYS A 69 40.01 18.80 29.12
C CYS A 69 39.30 19.91 28.32
N LYS A 70 39.96 20.59 27.37
CA LYS A 70 39.28 21.55 26.47
C LYS A 70 38.93 21.01 25.08
N LEU A 71 39.40 19.83 24.70
CA LEU A 71 38.99 19.17 23.45
C LEU A 71 37.69 18.36 23.58
N ARG A 72 37.16 18.20 24.80
CA ARG A 72 35.84 17.58 25.05
C ARG A 72 34.69 18.59 25.17
N ALA A 73 34.99 19.89 25.11
CA ALA A 73 34.02 20.98 25.26
C ALA A 73 33.63 21.65 23.92
N VAL A 74 34.10 21.12 22.79
CA VAL A 74 33.57 21.43 21.45
C VAL A 74 33.04 20.14 20.83
N ALA A 75 32.28 19.37 21.59
CA ALA A 75 31.22 18.57 20.98
C ALA A 75 30.13 19.59 20.64
N GLY A 76 30.26 20.22 19.47
CA GLY A 76 29.17 20.99 18.91
C GLY A 76 27.95 20.08 18.89
N SER A 77 26.85 20.54 19.48
CA SER A 77 25.55 19.89 19.34
C SER A 77 25.35 19.53 17.87
N MET A 78 25.36 18.24 17.53
CA MET A 78 25.08 17.76 16.18
C MET A 78 23.75 18.35 15.76
N ARG A 79 23.76 19.30 14.82
CA ARG A 79 22.52 19.98 14.44
C ARG A 79 21.66 18.99 13.67
N ASP A 80 20.44 18.78 14.15
CA ASP A 80 19.44 18.01 13.41
C ASP A 80 19.28 18.64 12.01
N TYR A 81 19.06 17.84 10.97
CA TYR A 81 18.89 18.37 9.60
C TYR A 81 17.79 19.45 9.56
N ASP A 82 16.77 19.29 10.40
CA ASP A 82 15.68 20.25 10.53
C ASP A 82 16.10 21.55 11.22
N GLU A 83 17.13 21.55 12.07
CA GLU A 83 17.73 22.76 12.64
C GLU A 83 18.61 23.47 11.62
N VAL A 84 19.39 22.72 10.83
CA VAL A 84 20.23 23.27 9.75
C VAL A 84 19.38 23.93 8.67
N THR A 85 18.20 23.38 8.38
CA THR A 85 17.31 23.88 7.33
C THR A 85 16.21 24.83 7.84
N ALA A 86 16.15 25.09 9.16
CA ALA A 86 15.14 25.95 9.78
C ALA A 86 15.08 27.37 9.17
N PHE A 87 16.21 27.88 8.68
CA PHE A 87 16.27 29.21 8.05
C PHE A 87 15.39 29.31 6.80
N LEU A 88 15.12 28.20 6.07
CA LEU A 88 14.28 28.20 4.87
C LEU A 88 12.81 28.56 5.13
N GLY A 89 12.39 28.58 6.40
CA GLY A 89 11.01 28.72 6.83
C GLY A 89 10.18 27.47 6.55
N GLU A 90 8.97 27.42 7.11
CA GLU A 90 8.11 26.25 6.96
C GLU A 90 7.23 26.32 5.70
N TRP A 91 6.69 27.49 5.33
CA TRP A 91 5.65 27.61 4.29
C TRP A 91 5.96 28.66 3.20
N GLY A 92 7.17 28.59 2.64
CA GLY A 92 7.61 29.42 1.52
C GLY A 92 7.08 28.96 0.14
N PRO A 93 7.30 29.75 -0.92
CA PRO A 93 6.88 29.41 -2.28
C PRO A 93 7.48 28.10 -2.79
N PHE A 94 8.73 27.76 -2.42
CA PHE A 94 9.33 26.47 -2.77
C PHE A 94 8.56 25.30 -2.14
N GLN A 95 8.26 25.38 -0.83
CA GLN A 95 7.54 24.32 -0.11
C GLN A 95 6.13 24.14 -0.67
N ARG A 96 5.42 25.24 -0.96
CA ARG A 96 4.09 25.19 -1.60
C ARG A 96 4.14 24.53 -2.97
N LEU A 97 5.11 24.89 -3.80
CA LEU A 97 5.29 24.29 -5.12
C LEU A 97 5.50 22.77 -4.99
N ILE A 98 6.46 22.33 -4.17
CA ILE A 98 6.75 20.90 -4.01
C ILE A 98 5.56 20.14 -3.41
N PHE A 99 4.86 20.73 -2.44
CA PHE A 99 3.65 20.16 -1.85
C PHE A 99 2.61 19.84 -2.93
N PHE A 100 2.23 20.83 -3.75
CA PHE A 100 1.19 20.64 -4.76
C PHE A 100 1.65 19.74 -5.92
N LEU A 101 2.91 19.81 -6.33
CA LEU A 101 3.42 18.96 -7.41
C LEU A 101 3.49 17.48 -7.02
N LEU A 102 3.97 17.17 -5.81
CA LEU A 102 4.00 15.80 -5.31
C LEU A 102 2.58 15.28 -5.07
N SER A 103 1.70 16.09 -4.49
CA SER A 103 0.28 15.77 -4.36
C SER A 103 -0.39 15.51 -5.71
N ALA A 104 -0.11 16.33 -6.73
CA ALA A 104 -0.66 16.14 -8.08
C ALA A 104 -0.18 14.83 -8.73
N SER A 105 1.07 14.41 -8.51
CA SER A 105 1.57 13.11 -9.02
C SER A 105 0.86 11.89 -8.42
N ILE A 106 0.08 12.07 -7.35
CA ILE A 106 -0.68 11.01 -6.70
C ILE A 106 -2.07 10.84 -7.32
N ILE A 107 -2.63 11.83 -8.01
CA ILE A 107 -3.96 11.75 -8.64
C ILE A 107 -4.08 10.50 -9.52
N PRO A 108 -3.10 10.14 -10.38
CA PRO A 108 -3.18 8.93 -11.18
C PRO A 108 -3.29 7.63 -10.40
N ASN A 109 -2.81 7.59 -9.16
CA ASN A 109 -2.93 6.42 -8.29
C ASN A 109 -4.38 6.17 -7.86
N GLY A 110 -5.15 7.25 -7.63
CA GLY A 110 -6.54 7.16 -7.20
C GLY A 110 -7.43 6.47 -8.24
N PHE A 111 -7.45 6.99 -9.47
CA PHE A 111 -8.30 6.39 -10.52
C PHE A 111 -7.75 5.07 -11.07
N ASN A 112 -6.43 4.89 -11.19
CA ASN A 112 -5.89 3.60 -11.67
C ASN A 112 -6.12 2.49 -10.64
N GLY A 113 -5.95 2.79 -9.34
CA GLY A 113 -6.08 1.81 -8.26
C GLY A 113 -7.48 1.21 -8.16
N MET A 114 -8.52 1.98 -8.49
CA MET A 114 -9.91 1.53 -8.47
C MET A 114 -10.51 1.31 -9.87
N SER A 115 -9.71 1.44 -10.94
CA SER A 115 -10.20 1.37 -12.34
C SER A 115 -10.92 0.06 -12.69
N ILE A 116 -10.49 -1.05 -12.08
CA ILE A 116 -11.07 -2.39 -12.29
C ILE A 116 -12.57 -2.46 -12.00
N VAL A 117 -13.08 -1.56 -11.15
CA VAL A 117 -14.50 -1.45 -10.80
C VAL A 117 -15.36 -1.18 -12.04
N PHE A 118 -14.85 -0.41 -13.01
CA PHE A 118 -15.54 -0.12 -14.27
C PHE A 118 -15.00 -0.94 -15.44
N LEU A 119 -13.70 -1.26 -15.46
CA LEU A 119 -13.12 -2.10 -16.52
C LEU A 119 -13.63 -3.55 -16.45
N GLY A 120 -13.85 -4.05 -15.24
CA GLY A 120 -14.32 -5.39 -14.90
C GLY A 120 -15.79 -5.48 -14.52
N GLY A 121 -16.59 -4.45 -14.83
CA GLY A 121 -18.02 -4.46 -14.57
C GLY A 121 -18.72 -5.60 -15.31
N THR A 122 -19.56 -6.35 -14.59
CA THR A 122 -20.38 -7.44 -15.13
C THR A 122 -21.78 -6.90 -15.45
N PRO A 123 -22.12 -6.55 -16.70
CA PRO A 123 -23.48 -6.18 -17.05
C PRO A 123 -24.44 -7.37 -16.91
N GLU A 124 -25.74 -7.07 -16.87
CA GLU A 124 -26.77 -8.10 -17.01
C GLU A 124 -26.57 -8.86 -18.31
N HIS A 125 -26.64 -10.19 -18.23
CA HIS A 125 -26.33 -11.06 -19.34
C HIS A 125 -27.26 -12.25 -19.39
N ARG A 126 -27.44 -12.78 -20.60
CA ARG A 126 -28.25 -13.96 -20.88
C ARG A 126 -27.59 -14.80 -21.97
N CYS A 127 -27.96 -16.07 -22.06
CA CYS A 127 -27.48 -16.92 -23.16
C CYS A 127 -27.89 -16.33 -24.51
N ARG A 128 -26.95 -16.30 -25.46
CA ARG A 128 -27.25 -15.92 -26.84
C ARG A 128 -28.11 -17.00 -27.50
N VAL A 129 -29.14 -16.57 -28.22
CA VAL A 129 -29.98 -17.46 -29.03
C VAL A 129 -29.66 -17.17 -30.50
N PRO A 130 -28.98 -18.09 -31.21
CA PRO A 130 -28.57 -17.85 -32.58
C PRO A 130 -29.79 -17.78 -33.50
N ASP A 131 -29.74 -16.89 -34.50
CA ASP A 131 -30.84 -16.71 -35.46
C ASP A 131 -31.07 -17.96 -36.33
N THR A 132 -30.08 -18.87 -36.40
CA THR A 132 -30.18 -20.16 -37.08
C THR A 132 -31.18 -21.12 -36.44
N ALA A 133 -31.59 -20.89 -35.19
CA ALA A 133 -32.53 -21.75 -34.49
C ALA A 133 -33.98 -21.63 -35.02
N ASN A 134 -34.29 -20.65 -35.90
CA ASN A 134 -35.61 -20.45 -36.53
C ASN A 134 -36.79 -20.59 -35.56
N LEU A 135 -36.66 -20.01 -34.36
CA LEU A 135 -37.68 -20.06 -33.31
C LEU A 135 -38.77 -19.02 -33.57
N SER A 136 -40.01 -19.35 -33.23
CA SER A 136 -41.09 -18.35 -33.13
C SER A 136 -40.77 -17.31 -32.05
N SER A 137 -41.38 -16.12 -32.15
CA SER A 137 -41.17 -15.03 -31.18
C SER A 137 -41.51 -15.43 -29.75
N ALA A 138 -42.53 -16.28 -29.56
CA ALA A 138 -42.91 -16.82 -28.26
C ALA A 138 -41.79 -17.68 -27.66
N TRP A 139 -41.30 -18.67 -28.42
CA TRP A 139 -40.20 -19.54 -27.96
C TRP A 139 -38.89 -18.78 -27.76
N ARG A 140 -38.63 -17.71 -28.52
CA ARG A 140 -37.43 -16.87 -28.34
C ARG A 140 -37.48 -16.05 -27.05
N ASN A 141 -38.65 -15.60 -26.61
CA ASN A 141 -38.80 -14.90 -25.33
C ASN A 141 -38.77 -15.85 -24.12
N HIS A 142 -39.21 -17.10 -24.30
CA HIS A 142 -39.25 -18.12 -23.24
C HIS A 142 -38.10 -19.14 -23.31
N SER A 143 -37.06 -18.89 -24.11
CA SER A 143 -35.92 -19.82 -24.27
C SER A 143 -35.03 -19.91 -23.04
N ILE A 144 -35.15 -18.96 -22.11
CA ILE A 144 -34.34 -18.87 -20.89
C ILE A 144 -35.26 -19.15 -19.69
N PRO A 145 -34.90 -20.10 -18.81
CA PRO A 145 -35.68 -20.38 -17.61
C PRO A 145 -35.69 -19.17 -16.67
N LEU A 146 -36.80 -18.97 -15.96
CA LEU A 146 -36.92 -17.93 -14.94
C LEU A 146 -36.46 -18.49 -13.58
N ARG A 147 -35.81 -17.66 -12.79
CA ARG A 147 -35.39 -17.96 -11.41
C ARG A 147 -36.00 -16.93 -10.47
N LEU A 148 -36.50 -17.39 -9.33
CA LEU A 148 -36.91 -16.49 -8.25
C LEU A 148 -35.66 -15.86 -7.60
N GLN A 149 -35.50 -14.54 -7.73
CA GLN A 149 -34.49 -13.76 -7.04
C GLN A 149 -35.17 -12.60 -6.30
N ASP A 150 -35.02 -12.55 -4.97
CA ASP A 150 -35.64 -11.53 -4.10
C ASP A 150 -37.17 -11.35 -4.31
N GLY A 151 -37.88 -12.47 -4.54
CA GLY A 151 -39.34 -12.48 -4.75
C GLY A 151 -39.79 -12.04 -6.15
N ARG A 152 -38.86 -11.76 -7.08
CA ARG A 152 -39.14 -11.47 -8.49
C ARG A 152 -38.62 -12.60 -9.38
N GLU A 153 -39.35 -12.91 -10.45
CA GLU A 153 -38.90 -13.83 -11.48
C GLU A 153 -37.93 -13.10 -12.42
N VAL A 154 -36.67 -13.51 -12.44
CA VAL A 154 -35.63 -12.97 -13.31
C VAL A 154 -35.09 -14.06 -14.24
N PRO A 155 -34.74 -13.74 -15.50
CA PRO A 155 -34.15 -14.72 -16.41
C PRO A 155 -32.84 -15.31 -15.86
N HIS A 156 -32.65 -16.61 -16.04
CA HIS A 156 -31.42 -17.29 -15.64
C HIS A 156 -30.24 -16.85 -16.52
N SER A 157 -29.18 -16.32 -15.93
CA SER A 157 -28.07 -15.71 -16.69
C SER A 157 -27.15 -16.73 -17.38
N CYS A 158 -27.04 -17.94 -16.84
CA CYS A 158 -26.02 -18.93 -17.23
C CYS A 158 -26.54 -20.23 -17.87
N ARG A 159 -27.85 -20.35 -18.06
CA ARG A 159 -28.49 -21.57 -18.59
C ARG A 159 -29.65 -21.18 -19.48
N ARG A 160 -29.91 -22.02 -20.47
CA ARG A 160 -31.07 -21.92 -21.36
C ARG A 160 -31.70 -23.30 -21.54
N TYR A 161 -32.92 -23.35 -22.05
CA TYR A 161 -33.49 -24.62 -22.49
C TYR A 161 -32.75 -25.13 -23.72
N ARG A 162 -32.67 -26.46 -23.85
CA ARG A 162 -31.99 -27.12 -24.96
C ARG A 162 -32.56 -26.68 -26.30
N LEU A 163 -31.77 -25.98 -27.11
CA LEU A 163 -32.25 -25.34 -28.35
C LEU A 163 -32.93 -26.33 -29.31
N GLN A 164 -32.40 -27.55 -29.41
CA GLN A 164 -32.96 -28.59 -30.29
C GLN A 164 -34.38 -28.99 -29.87
N ALA A 165 -34.65 -29.08 -28.57
CA ALA A 165 -35.96 -29.45 -28.06
C ALA A 165 -36.99 -28.33 -28.35
N ILE A 166 -36.65 -27.09 -28.02
CA ILE A 166 -37.54 -25.94 -28.25
C ILE A 166 -37.74 -25.65 -29.75
N ALA A 167 -36.76 -25.92 -30.61
CA ALA A 167 -36.91 -25.79 -32.06
C ALA A 167 -37.92 -26.79 -32.63
N ASN A 168 -37.90 -28.04 -32.14
CA ASN A 168 -38.89 -29.05 -32.53
C ASN A 168 -40.31 -28.66 -32.10
N PHE A 169 -40.49 -28.18 -30.87
CA PHE A 169 -41.80 -27.70 -30.39
C PHE A 169 -42.29 -26.47 -31.15
N SER A 170 -41.38 -25.54 -31.47
CA SER A 170 -41.70 -24.37 -32.29
C SER A 170 -42.08 -24.75 -33.72
N ALA A 171 -41.43 -25.77 -34.31
CA ALA A 171 -41.77 -26.26 -35.65
C ALA A 171 -43.14 -26.96 -35.68
N LEU A 172 -43.54 -27.58 -34.57
CA LEU A 172 -44.87 -28.16 -34.38
C LEU A 172 -45.96 -27.11 -34.11
N GLY A 173 -45.60 -25.83 -33.95
CA GLY A 173 -46.53 -24.73 -33.69
C GLY A 173 -47.10 -24.71 -32.26
N LEU A 174 -46.46 -25.41 -31.32
CA LEU A 174 -46.88 -25.48 -29.92
C LEU A 174 -46.45 -24.22 -29.17
N GLU A 175 -47.28 -23.69 -28.27
CA GLU A 175 -46.98 -22.47 -27.51
C GLU A 175 -46.32 -22.78 -26.14
N PRO A 176 -45.26 -22.05 -25.74
CA PRO A 176 -44.58 -22.24 -24.46
C PRO A 176 -45.52 -21.91 -23.28
N GLY A 177 -45.54 -22.74 -22.24
CA GLY A 177 -46.35 -22.54 -21.03
C GLY A 177 -47.84 -22.84 -21.18
N ARG A 178 -48.32 -23.06 -22.41
CA ARG A 178 -49.71 -23.45 -22.71
C ARG A 178 -49.79 -24.90 -23.16
N ASP A 179 -49.02 -25.25 -24.19
CA ASP A 179 -49.00 -26.58 -24.77
C ASP A 179 -47.80 -27.41 -24.27
N VAL A 180 -46.73 -26.73 -23.88
CA VAL A 180 -45.50 -27.35 -23.35
C VAL A 180 -45.19 -26.75 -21.99
N ASP A 181 -45.10 -27.63 -20.99
CA ASP A 181 -44.66 -27.27 -19.64
C ASP A 181 -43.16 -26.98 -19.63
N LEU A 182 -42.80 -25.74 -19.28
CA LEU A 182 -41.43 -25.24 -19.33
C LEU A 182 -40.55 -25.83 -18.22
N GLU A 183 -41.13 -26.30 -17.12
CA GLU A 183 -40.37 -26.87 -16.00
C GLU A 183 -39.77 -28.25 -16.34
N GLN A 184 -40.38 -28.96 -17.28
CA GLN A 184 -39.98 -30.31 -17.70
C GLN A 184 -38.91 -30.31 -18.79
N LEU A 185 -38.59 -29.14 -19.35
CA LEU A 185 -37.61 -29.03 -20.43
C LEU A 185 -36.18 -29.18 -19.91
N GLU A 186 -35.38 -29.96 -20.63
CA GLU A 186 -33.94 -30.08 -20.37
C GLU A 186 -33.24 -28.72 -20.54
N GLN A 187 -32.36 -28.42 -19.59
CA GLN A 187 -31.54 -27.21 -19.58
C GLN A 187 -30.11 -27.53 -20.03
N GLU A 188 -29.49 -26.60 -20.76
CA GLU A 188 -28.10 -26.65 -21.17
C GLU A 188 -27.35 -25.36 -20.79
N SER A 189 -26.02 -25.41 -20.76
CA SER A 189 -25.17 -24.22 -20.61
C SER A 189 -25.20 -23.37 -21.90
N CYS A 190 -24.80 -22.10 -21.80
CA CYS A 190 -24.77 -21.20 -22.95
C CYS A 190 -23.63 -21.59 -23.92
N LEU A 191 -23.88 -22.49 -24.87
CA LEU A 191 -22.86 -22.96 -25.82
C LEU A 191 -22.56 -21.95 -26.95
N ASP A 192 -23.54 -21.12 -27.32
CA ASP A 192 -23.42 -20.14 -28.43
C ASP A 192 -22.98 -18.74 -27.95
N GLY A 193 -22.44 -18.65 -26.74
CA GLY A 193 -22.02 -17.39 -26.11
C GLY A 193 -23.15 -16.64 -25.40
N TRP A 194 -22.92 -15.35 -25.14
CA TRP A 194 -23.76 -14.51 -24.29
C TRP A 194 -24.17 -13.22 -25.00
N GLU A 195 -25.36 -12.72 -24.65
CA GLU A 195 -25.81 -11.37 -24.94
C GLU A 195 -25.74 -10.54 -23.66
N PHE A 196 -25.02 -9.42 -23.72
CA PHE A 196 -24.84 -8.50 -22.60
C PHE A 196 -25.70 -7.25 -22.80
N SER A 197 -26.34 -6.75 -21.74
CA SER A 197 -27.01 -5.45 -21.76
C SER A 197 -26.00 -4.33 -21.95
N GLN A 198 -26.34 -3.37 -22.80
CA GLN A 198 -25.54 -2.18 -23.10
C GLN A 198 -26.02 -0.91 -22.38
N ASP A 199 -26.93 -1.06 -21.40
CA ASP A 199 -27.53 0.08 -20.70
C ASP A 199 -26.50 0.86 -19.89
N ILE A 200 -25.64 0.16 -19.15
CA ILE A 200 -24.64 0.75 -18.25
C ILE A 200 -23.26 0.84 -18.93
N TYR A 201 -22.84 -0.21 -19.63
CA TYR A 201 -21.52 -0.37 -20.24
C TYR A 201 -21.65 -0.67 -21.73
N LEU A 202 -20.79 -0.09 -22.57
CA LEU A 202 -20.73 -0.45 -23.99
C LEU A 202 -19.88 -1.70 -24.21
N SER A 203 -18.71 -1.73 -23.56
CA SER A 203 -17.81 -2.88 -23.55
C SER A 203 -16.99 -2.88 -22.26
N THR A 204 -16.82 -4.05 -21.66
CA THR A 204 -15.94 -4.33 -20.51
C THR A 204 -15.03 -5.53 -20.81
N ILE A 205 -14.01 -5.77 -19.97
CA ILE A 205 -13.17 -6.97 -20.12
C ILE A 205 -14.00 -8.26 -19.97
N VAL A 206 -15.11 -8.18 -19.23
CA VAL A 206 -16.05 -9.30 -19.04
C VAL A 206 -16.83 -9.54 -20.32
N THR A 207 -17.32 -8.50 -21.00
CA THR A 207 -18.09 -8.68 -22.24
C THR A 207 -17.21 -9.09 -23.41
N GLU A 208 -15.98 -8.58 -23.48
CA GLU A 208 -15.04 -8.89 -24.58
C GLU A 208 -14.59 -10.36 -24.56
N TRP A 209 -14.24 -10.88 -23.39
CA TRP A 209 -13.73 -12.26 -23.23
C TRP A 209 -14.75 -13.22 -22.60
N SER A 210 -16.01 -12.79 -22.46
CA SER A 210 -17.10 -13.59 -21.90
C SER A 210 -16.78 -14.23 -20.54
N LEU A 211 -16.27 -13.43 -19.59
CA LEU A 211 -15.81 -13.88 -18.27
C LEU A 211 -16.97 -14.07 -17.27
N VAL A 212 -17.99 -14.83 -17.67
CA VAL A 212 -19.20 -15.08 -16.88
C VAL A 212 -19.42 -16.57 -16.68
N CYS A 213 -20.27 -16.93 -15.72
CA CYS A 213 -20.68 -18.32 -15.45
C CYS A 213 -19.50 -19.23 -15.08
N GLU A 214 -19.05 -20.15 -15.94
CA GLU A 214 -17.93 -21.05 -15.62
C GLU A 214 -16.60 -20.32 -15.42
N ASP A 215 -16.48 -19.12 -16.01
CA ASP A 215 -15.28 -18.28 -16.00
C ASP A 215 -15.41 -17.05 -15.08
N ASP A 216 -16.45 -17.00 -14.24
CA ASP A 216 -16.71 -15.87 -13.33
C ASP A 216 -15.59 -15.63 -12.30
N TRP A 217 -14.88 -16.67 -11.89
CA TRP A 217 -13.73 -16.64 -10.98
C TRP A 217 -12.52 -15.86 -11.54
N LYS A 218 -12.44 -15.63 -12.86
CA LYS A 218 -11.34 -14.89 -13.49
C LYS A 218 -11.34 -13.41 -13.11
N THR A 219 -12.53 -12.82 -12.92
CA THR A 219 -12.69 -11.40 -12.55
C THR A 219 -12.12 -11.07 -11.16
N PRO A 220 -12.51 -11.75 -10.07
CA PRO A 220 -11.91 -11.53 -8.75
C PRO A 220 -10.41 -11.88 -8.75
N LEU A 221 -9.99 -12.94 -9.46
CA LEU A 221 -8.57 -13.28 -9.58
C LEU A 221 -7.75 -12.15 -10.22
N THR A 222 -8.25 -11.53 -11.29
CA THR A 222 -7.59 -10.40 -11.96
C THR A 222 -7.36 -9.24 -10.98
N THR A 223 -8.35 -8.94 -10.15
CA THR A 223 -8.26 -7.90 -9.11
C THR A 223 -7.27 -8.30 -8.00
N SER A 224 -7.30 -9.56 -7.56
CA SER A 224 -6.34 -10.07 -6.57
C SER A 224 -4.91 -10.02 -7.07
N LEU A 225 -4.67 -10.37 -8.34
CA LEU A 225 -3.34 -10.32 -8.97
C LEU A 225 -2.81 -8.88 -9.10
N PHE A 226 -3.68 -7.90 -9.37
CA PHE A 226 -3.30 -6.49 -9.26
C PHE A 226 -2.74 -6.15 -7.86
N PHE A 227 -3.42 -6.61 -6.80
CA PHE A 227 -2.94 -6.40 -5.42
C PHE A 227 -1.68 -7.23 -5.08
N VAL A 228 -1.44 -8.37 -5.75
CA VAL A 228 -0.13 -9.06 -5.68
C VAL A 228 0.96 -8.18 -6.29
N GLY A 229 0.69 -7.53 -7.43
CA GLY A 229 1.56 -6.52 -8.01
C GLY A 229 1.87 -5.39 -7.03
N VAL A 230 0.84 -4.88 -6.33
CA VAL A 230 0.97 -3.87 -5.26
C VAL A 230 1.86 -4.38 -4.10
N LEU A 231 1.70 -5.63 -3.66
CA LEU A 231 2.57 -6.20 -2.62
C LEU A 231 4.03 -6.23 -3.08
N LEU A 232 4.31 -6.78 -4.26
CA LEU A 232 5.66 -6.86 -4.83
C LEU A 232 6.28 -5.47 -5.05
N GLY A 233 5.50 -4.52 -5.57
CA GLY A 233 5.94 -3.15 -5.83
C GLY A 233 6.34 -2.41 -4.56
N SER A 234 5.62 -2.61 -3.46
CA SER A 234 5.98 -2.01 -2.17
C SER A 234 7.32 -2.52 -1.62
N PHE A 235 7.62 -3.81 -1.81
CA PHE A 235 8.87 -4.41 -1.36
C PHE A 235 10.07 -3.95 -2.21
N VAL A 236 9.93 -4.07 -3.53
CA VAL A 236 11.02 -3.76 -4.49
C VAL A 236 11.34 -2.26 -4.47
N CYS A 237 10.32 -1.41 -4.44
CA CYS A 237 10.51 0.02 -4.54
C CYS A 237 11.21 0.64 -3.34
N GLY A 238 10.99 0.13 -2.12
CA GLY A 238 11.72 0.61 -0.94
C GLY A 238 13.24 0.49 -1.12
N GLN A 239 13.69 -0.68 -1.59
CA GLN A 239 15.11 -0.94 -1.84
C GLN A 239 15.66 -0.12 -3.01
N LEU A 240 14.90 -0.01 -4.10
CA LEU A 240 15.30 0.80 -5.26
C LEU A 240 15.41 2.28 -4.90
N SER A 241 14.45 2.81 -4.16
CA SER A 241 14.38 4.20 -3.73
C SER A 241 15.57 4.56 -2.83
N ASP A 242 15.97 3.66 -1.93
CA ASP A 242 17.15 3.87 -1.07
C ASP A 242 18.46 3.84 -1.87
N ARG A 243 18.55 3.03 -2.93
CA ARG A 243 19.78 2.83 -3.71
C ARG A 243 19.96 3.84 -4.86
N PHE A 244 18.92 4.11 -5.62
CA PHE A 244 18.98 4.89 -6.86
C PHE A 244 18.47 6.34 -6.71
N GLY A 245 17.92 6.69 -5.55
CA GLY A 245 17.35 8.00 -5.27
C GLY A 245 15.82 7.99 -5.32
N ARG A 246 15.21 8.91 -4.57
CA ARG A 246 13.75 9.03 -4.47
C ARG A 246 13.18 9.52 -5.80
N LYS A 247 13.73 10.61 -6.35
CA LYS A 247 13.26 11.21 -7.61
C LYS A 247 13.35 10.20 -8.76
N ASN A 248 14.51 9.58 -8.96
CA ASN A 248 14.70 8.66 -10.08
C ASN A 248 13.73 7.47 -10.01
N THR A 249 13.52 6.92 -8.79
CA THR A 249 12.60 5.80 -8.58
C THR A 249 11.15 6.21 -8.80
N LEU A 250 10.75 7.41 -8.37
CA LEU A 250 9.40 7.94 -8.58
C LEU A 250 9.02 7.94 -10.06
N PHE A 251 9.84 8.57 -10.90
CA PHE A 251 9.53 8.69 -12.33
C PHE A 251 9.77 7.41 -13.10
N ALA A 252 10.72 6.56 -12.70
CA ALA A 252 10.87 5.23 -13.29
C ALA A 252 9.62 4.37 -13.06
N THR A 253 9.09 4.37 -11.85
CA THR A 253 7.87 3.61 -11.51
C THR A 253 6.62 4.22 -12.13
N MET A 254 6.56 5.55 -12.27
CA MET A 254 5.52 6.25 -13.03
C MET A 254 5.55 5.92 -14.53
N ALA A 255 6.75 5.82 -15.12
CA ALA A 255 6.92 5.41 -16.52
C ALA A 255 6.50 3.96 -16.73
N VAL A 256 6.83 3.06 -15.79
CA VAL A 256 6.35 1.68 -15.78
C VAL A 256 4.83 1.66 -15.69
N GLN A 257 4.22 2.34 -14.71
CA GLN A 257 2.76 2.39 -14.57
C GLN A 257 2.10 2.88 -15.88
N THR A 258 2.51 4.03 -16.39
CA THR A 258 1.88 4.65 -17.58
C THR A 258 2.12 3.83 -18.85
N GLY A 259 3.35 3.34 -19.05
CA GLY A 259 3.73 2.56 -20.24
C GLY A 259 3.02 1.21 -20.30
N PHE A 260 2.98 0.48 -19.18
CA PHE A 260 2.29 -0.81 -19.13
C PHE A 260 0.75 -0.66 -19.13
N SER A 261 0.19 0.41 -18.55
CA SER A 261 -1.24 0.73 -18.72
C SER A 261 -1.59 1.04 -20.18
N PHE A 262 -0.69 1.71 -20.93
CA PHE A 262 -0.90 1.95 -22.36
C PHE A 262 -0.84 0.65 -23.17
N LEU A 263 0.13 -0.23 -22.87
CA LEU A 263 0.22 -1.56 -23.48
C LEU A 263 -1.02 -2.42 -23.20
N GLN A 264 -1.63 -2.26 -22.01
CA GLN A 264 -2.82 -2.99 -21.61
C GLN A 264 -4.04 -2.69 -22.50
N ILE A 265 -4.10 -1.52 -23.14
CA ILE A 265 -5.18 -1.17 -24.09
C ILE A 265 -5.19 -2.12 -25.30
N PHE A 266 -4.01 -2.62 -25.69
CA PHE A 266 -3.84 -3.52 -26.83
C PHE A 266 -3.91 -5.00 -26.45
N SER A 267 -4.32 -5.32 -25.21
CA SER A 267 -4.46 -6.72 -24.80
C SER A 267 -5.47 -7.45 -25.69
N VAL A 268 -5.06 -8.59 -26.24
CA VAL A 268 -5.90 -9.45 -27.09
C VAL A 268 -6.62 -10.53 -26.28
N ASN A 269 -6.00 -10.98 -25.19
CA ASN A 269 -6.47 -12.06 -24.34
C ASN A 269 -6.47 -11.63 -22.86
N TRP A 270 -7.30 -12.30 -22.05
CA TRP A 270 -7.39 -12.10 -20.60
C TRP A 270 -6.05 -12.27 -19.88
N GLU A 271 -5.24 -13.25 -20.26
CA GLU A 271 -3.93 -13.52 -19.63
C GLU A 271 -2.97 -12.33 -19.82
N MET A 272 -2.91 -11.80 -21.05
CA MET A 272 -2.09 -10.63 -21.38
C MET A 272 -2.54 -9.42 -20.58
N PHE A 273 -3.85 -9.17 -20.51
CA PHE A 273 -4.41 -8.07 -19.69
C PHE A 273 -4.00 -8.20 -18.22
N THR A 274 -4.11 -9.41 -17.67
CA THR A 274 -3.86 -9.69 -16.26
C THR A 274 -2.38 -9.53 -15.91
N VAL A 275 -1.47 -10.07 -16.73
CA VAL A 275 -0.01 -9.92 -16.52
C VAL A 275 0.40 -8.46 -16.56
N LEU A 276 -0.10 -7.70 -17.54
CA LEU A 276 0.15 -6.25 -17.62
C LEU A 276 -0.43 -5.54 -16.40
N PHE A 277 -1.60 -5.96 -15.91
CA PHE A 277 -2.24 -5.36 -14.73
C PHE A 277 -1.44 -5.55 -13.44
N VAL A 278 -0.78 -6.70 -13.27
CA VAL A 278 0.15 -6.94 -12.16
C VAL A 278 1.31 -5.94 -12.19
N ILE A 279 1.88 -5.68 -13.37
CA ILE A 279 2.99 -4.72 -13.54
C ILE A 279 2.53 -3.28 -13.28
N VAL A 280 1.32 -2.93 -13.74
CA VAL A 280 0.69 -1.64 -13.43
C VAL A 280 0.49 -1.47 -11.92
N GLY A 281 -0.02 -2.50 -11.23
CA GLY A 281 -0.17 -2.50 -9.77
C GLY A 281 1.15 -2.33 -9.04
N MET A 282 2.22 -2.95 -9.55
CA MET A 282 3.58 -2.74 -9.05
C MET A 282 4.01 -1.26 -9.15
N GLY A 283 3.86 -0.64 -10.32
CA GLY A 283 4.20 0.77 -10.52
C GLY A 283 3.36 1.74 -9.70
N GLN A 284 2.06 1.47 -9.58
CA GLN A 284 1.07 2.31 -8.87
C GLN A 284 1.48 2.54 -7.41
N ILE A 285 1.67 1.46 -6.64
CA ILE A 285 2.02 1.62 -5.23
C ILE A 285 3.41 2.20 -5.03
N SER A 286 4.34 1.85 -5.90
CA SER A 286 5.72 2.33 -5.85
C SER A 286 5.76 3.84 -6.02
N ASN A 287 4.99 4.37 -6.97
CA ASN A 287 4.80 5.81 -7.18
C ASN A 287 4.24 6.48 -5.91
N TYR A 288 3.16 5.94 -5.35
CA TYR A 288 2.54 6.47 -4.13
C TYR A 288 3.51 6.54 -2.93
N VAL A 289 4.21 5.44 -2.65
CA VAL A 289 5.12 5.34 -1.49
C VAL A 289 6.34 6.25 -1.66
N VAL A 290 6.92 6.33 -2.86
CA VAL A 290 8.09 7.17 -3.08
C VAL A 290 7.73 8.66 -3.07
N ALA A 291 6.59 9.05 -3.63
CA ALA A 291 6.10 10.42 -3.56
C ALA A 291 5.88 10.85 -2.10
N PHE A 292 5.29 9.96 -1.29
CA PHE A 292 5.13 10.17 0.14
C PHE A 292 6.48 10.38 0.84
N ILE A 293 7.45 9.48 0.65
CA ILE A 293 8.77 9.58 1.28
C ILE A 293 9.49 10.86 0.85
N LEU A 294 9.52 11.15 -0.46
CA LEU A 294 10.17 12.33 -1.01
C LEU A 294 9.61 13.62 -0.42
N GLY A 295 8.28 13.72 -0.30
CA GLY A 295 7.65 14.87 0.35
C GLY A 295 8.02 15.00 1.83
N THR A 296 8.07 13.88 2.57
CA THR A 296 8.45 13.88 3.99
C THR A 296 9.94 14.18 4.25
N GLU A 297 10.80 13.99 3.25
CA GLU A 297 12.23 14.28 3.32
C GLU A 297 12.56 15.71 2.89
N ILE A 298 11.74 16.34 2.04
CA ILE A 298 11.93 17.72 1.57
C ILE A 298 11.20 18.74 2.46
N LEU A 299 9.98 18.43 2.90
CA LEU A 299 9.14 19.37 3.64
C LEU A 299 9.52 19.42 5.13
N GLY A 300 9.47 20.62 5.72
CA GLY A 300 9.77 20.87 7.14
C GLY A 300 8.74 20.26 8.10
N LYS A 301 9.05 20.26 9.41
CA LYS A 301 8.31 19.53 10.46
C LYS A 301 6.78 19.72 10.43
N SER A 302 6.28 20.96 10.44
CA SER A 302 4.83 21.23 10.47
C SER A 302 4.11 20.84 9.16
N VAL A 303 4.73 21.20 8.03
CA VAL A 303 4.17 20.98 6.69
C VAL A 303 4.19 19.51 6.30
N ARG A 304 5.21 18.77 6.72
CA ARG A 304 5.31 17.33 6.53
C ARG A 304 4.08 16.61 7.07
N ILE A 305 3.59 17.00 8.25
CA ILE A 305 2.41 16.38 8.85
C ILE A 305 1.19 16.62 7.96
N ILE A 306 0.96 17.88 7.57
CA ILE A 306 -0.16 18.27 6.69
C ILE A 306 -0.09 17.54 5.35
N PHE A 307 1.12 17.43 4.77
CA PHE A 307 1.34 16.73 3.51
C PHE A 307 1.01 15.24 3.63
N SER A 308 1.51 14.59 4.69
CA SER A 308 1.30 13.15 4.93
C SER A 308 -0.15 12.79 5.24
N THR A 309 -0.89 13.63 5.97
CA THR A 309 -2.26 13.31 6.41
C THR A 309 -3.34 13.82 5.45
N LEU A 310 -3.17 15.02 4.89
CA LEU A 310 -4.17 15.67 4.04
C LEU A 310 -3.69 15.75 2.58
N GLY A 311 -2.46 16.20 2.34
CA GLY A 311 -1.95 16.42 0.98
C GLY A 311 -1.96 15.17 0.10
N VAL A 312 -1.41 14.06 0.58
CA VAL A 312 -1.31 12.82 -0.19
C VAL A 312 -2.66 12.10 -0.29
N CYS A 313 -3.37 11.99 0.83
CA CYS A 313 -4.64 11.27 0.92
C CYS A 313 -5.78 11.97 0.17
N THR A 314 -5.90 13.30 0.27
CA THR A 314 -6.96 14.05 -0.42
C THR A 314 -6.77 14.02 -1.93
N PHE A 315 -5.54 14.10 -2.43
CA PHE A 315 -5.29 14.03 -3.87
C PHE A 315 -5.49 12.63 -4.44
N PHE A 316 -5.24 11.58 -3.66
CA PHE A 316 -5.67 10.23 -3.99
C PHE A 316 -7.21 10.16 -4.11
N ALA A 317 -7.94 10.69 -3.13
CA ALA A 317 -9.40 10.75 -3.17
C ALA A 317 -9.92 11.58 -4.36
N VAL A 318 -9.26 12.67 -4.73
CA VAL A 318 -9.56 13.44 -5.95
C VAL A 318 -9.39 12.58 -7.19
N GLY A 319 -8.29 11.83 -7.29
CA GLY A 319 -8.10 10.84 -8.36
C GLY A 319 -9.23 9.82 -8.39
N TYR A 320 -9.62 9.29 -7.23
CA TYR A 320 -10.71 8.33 -7.13
C TYR A 320 -12.07 8.94 -7.51
N MET A 321 -12.34 10.20 -7.19
CA MET A 321 -13.55 10.93 -7.63
C MET A 321 -13.59 11.16 -9.15
N LEU A 322 -12.44 11.33 -9.80
CA LEU A 322 -12.35 11.49 -11.26
C LEU A 322 -12.65 10.19 -12.02
N LEU A 323 -12.43 9.02 -11.41
CA LEU A 323 -12.68 7.73 -12.05
C LEU A 323 -14.14 7.55 -12.51
N PRO A 324 -15.17 7.65 -11.63
CA PRO A 324 -16.56 7.50 -12.05
C PRO A 324 -17.00 8.60 -13.01
N LEU A 325 -16.40 9.79 -12.94
CA LEU A 325 -16.65 10.87 -13.89
C LEU A 325 -16.18 10.48 -15.31
N PHE A 326 -14.96 9.95 -15.45
CA PHE A 326 -14.49 9.44 -16.73
C PHE A 326 -15.31 8.24 -17.21
N ALA A 327 -15.66 7.32 -16.32
CA ALA A 327 -16.44 6.14 -16.66
C ALA A 327 -17.88 6.48 -17.10
N TYR A 328 -18.47 7.56 -16.56
CA TYR A 328 -19.79 8.04 -16.98
C TYR A 328 -19.80 8.54 -18.43
N PHE A 329 -18.76 9.27 -18.85
CA PHE A 329 -18.64 9.77 -20.22
C PHE A 329 -18.09 8.73 -21.20
N ILE A 330 -17.22 7.83 -20.72
CA ILE A 330 -16.50 6.85 -21.54
C ILE A 330 -16.86 5.44 -21.05
N ARG A 331 -17.84 4.83 -21.72
CA ARG A 331 -18.40 3.52 -21.37
C ARG A 331 -17.68 2.33 -22.02
N ASP A 332 -16.69 2.58 -22.87
CA ASP A 332 -15.82 1.59 -23.49
C ASP A 332 -14.53 1.41 -22.68
N TRP A 333 -14.24 0.19 -22.22
CA TRP A 333 -13.10 -0.05 -21.33
C TRP A 333 -11.73 0.32 -21.93
N ARG A 334 -11.51 0.10 -23.24
CA ARG A 334 -10.24 0.46 -23.91
C ARG A 334 -10.04 1.99 -23.95
N MET A 335 -11.10 2.72 -24.27
CA MET A 335 -11.07 4.19 -24.32
C MET A 335 -11.02 4.79 -22.92
N LEU A 336 -11.68 4.16 -21.94
CA LEU A 336 -11.59 4.54 -20.54
C LEU A 336 -10.15 4.38 -20.07
N LEU A 337 -9.53 3.23 -20.29
CA LEU A 337 -8.13 3.00 -19.94
C LEU A 337 -7.19 4.02 -20.61
N LEU A 338 -7.42 4.32 -21.90
CA LEU A 338 -6.69 5.38 -22.60
C LEU A 338 -6.84 6.73 -21.89
N ALA A 339 -8.06 7.14 -21.57
CA ALA A 339 -8.34 8.39 -20.86
C ALA A 339 -7.68 8.43 -19.47
N LEU A 340 -7.58 7.30 -18.77
CA LEU A 340 -6.87 7.19 -17.49
C LEU A 340 -5.34 7.22 -17.67
N THR A 341 -4.78 6.73 -18.78
CA THR A 341 -3.33 6.76 -19.01
C THR A 341 -2.80 8.14 -19.40
N VAL A 342 -3.60 8.96 -20.09
CA VAL A 342 -3.19 10.28 -20.59
C VAL A 342 -2.70 11.22 -19.48
N PRO A 343 -3.41 11.36 -18.33
CA PRO A 343 -2.91 12.16 -17.21
C PRO A 343 -1.57 11.68 -16.65
N GLY A 344 -1.27 10.37 -16.73
CA GLY A 344 0.04 9.83 -16.35
C GLY A 344 1.17 10.40 -17.21
N VAL A 345 0.93 10.59 -18.51
CA VAL A 345 1.87 11.24 -19.43
C VAL A 345 2.03 12.73 -19.10
N LEU A 346 0.94 13.40 -18.70
CA LEU A 346 0.97 14.81 -18.30
C LEU A 346 1.82 15.08 -17.05
N CYS A 347 2.20 14.03 -16.30
CA CYS A 347 3.09 14.16 -15.15
C CYS A 347 4.58 14.08 -15.50
N PHE A 348 4.99 13.73 -16.73
CA PHE A 348 6.41 13.73 -17.12
C PHE A 348 7.12 15.08 -16.91
N PRO A 349 6.49 16.25 -17.21
CA PRO A 349 7.11 17.55 -16.94
C PRO A 349 7.46 17.80 -15.48
N LEU A 350 6.85 17.08 -14.53
CA LEU A 350 7.17 17.21 -13.10
C LEU A 350 8.64 16.84 -12.82
N TRP A 351 9.30 16.07 -13.69
CA TRP A 351 10.72 15.71 -13.55
C TRP A 351 11.64 16.92 -13.41
N TRP A 352 11.35 18.02 -14.12
CA TRP A 352 12.18 19.22 -14.08
C TRP A 352 11.95 20.07 -12.84
N PHE A 353 10.78 19.99 -12.22
CA PHE A 353 10.40 20.81 -11.08
C PHE A 353 10.70 20.14 -9.74
N ILE A 354 10.52 18.81 -9.66
CA ILE A 354 10.73 18.05 -8.43
C ILE A 354 12.23 17.79 -8.24
N PRO A 355 12.86 18.28 -7.15
CA PRO A 355 14.25 17.99 -6.83
C PRO A 355 14.39 16.63 -6.17
N GLU A 356 15.63 16.14 -6.08
CA GLU A 356 15.96 14.96 -5.28
C GLU A 356 15.95 15.30 -3.78
N SER A 357 15.80 14.28 -2.93
CA SER A 357 15.82 14.46 -1.48
C SER A 357 17.20 14.92 -0.97
N PRO A 358 17.32 16.09 -0.32
CA PRO A 358 18.59 16.54 0.26
C PRO A 358 19.08 15.60 1.36
N ARG A 359 18.17 15.03 2.16
CA ARG A 359 18.50 14.04 3.20
C ARG A 359 19.11 12.78 2.60
N TRP A 360 18.54 12.27 1.51
CA TRP A 360 19.09 11.12 0.81
C TRP A 360 20.48 11.43 0.23
N LEU A 361 20.65 12.60 -0.40
CA LEU A 361 21.94 13.04 -0.97
C LEU A 361 23.05 13.14 0.10
N ILE A 362 22.75 13.72 1.26
CA ILE A 362 23.65 13.76 2.43
C ILE A 362 24.01 12.33 2.85
N SER A 363 23.02 11.44 2.92
CA SER A 363 23.23 10.04 3.31
C SER A 363 24.09 9.24 2.33
N GLN A 364 24.15 9.67 1.07
CA GLN A 364 24.95 9.12 -0.03
C GLN A 364 26.28 9.87 -0.25
N ARG A 365 26.63 10.80 0.66
CA ARG A 365 27.84 11.63 0.60
C ARG A 365 27.91 12.59 -0.59
N ARG A 366 26.77 12.95 -1.19
CA ARG A 366 26.65 13.91 -2.32
C ARG A 366 26.28 15.30 -1.80
N PHE A 367 27.17 15.89 -1.01
CA PHE A 367 26.88 17.12 -0.26
C PHE A 367 26.70 18.36 -1.14
N ARG A 368 27.50 18.52 -2.19
CA ARG A 368 27.40 19.66 -3.12
C ARG A 368 26.01 19.76 -3.76
N GLU A 369 25.46 18.63 -4.18
CA GLU A 369 24.12 18.59 -4.77
C GLU A 369 23.02 18.90 -3.75
N ALA A 370 23.20 18.45 -2.50
CA ALA A 370 22.28 18.79 -1.42
C ALA A 370 22.30 20.30 -1.13
N GLU A 371 23.49 20.91 -1.09
CA GLU A 371 23.67 22.34 -0.91
C GLU A 371 23.06 23.14 -2.07
N ASP A 372 23.26 22.72 -3.33
CA ASP A 372 22.68 23.37 -4.50
C ASP A 372 21.14 23.42 -4.43
N ILE A 373 20.52 22.31 -3.99
CA ILE A 373 19.05 22.25 -3.81
C ILE A 373 18.60 23.18 -2.69
N ILE A 374 19.30 23.19 -1.54
CA ILE A 374 18.99 24.06 -0.41
C ILE A 374 19.17 25.53 -0.78
N GLN A 375 20.23 25.88 -1.52
CA GLN A 375 20.46 27.24 -2.02
C GLN A 375 19.37 27.66 -3.02
N LYS A 376 18.94 26.76 -3.91
CA LYS A 376 17.83 27.02 -4.83
C LYS A 376 16.53 27.27 -4.07
N ALA A 377 16.26 26.48 -3.03
CA ALA A 377 15.11 26.69 -2.15
C ALA A 377 15.18 28.04 -1.42
N ALA A 378 16.35 28.42 -0.89
CA ALA A 378 16.56 29.71 -0.23
C ALA A 378 16.35 30.90 -1.18
N LYS A 379 16.87 30.81 -2.42
CA LYS A 379 16.67 31.81 -3.47
C LYS A 379 15.19 31.96 -3.82
N MET A 380 14.47 30.86 -3.98
CA MET A 380 13.02 30.90 -4.26
C MET A 380 12.22 31.48 -3.10
N ASN A 381 12.63 31.22 -1.86
CA ASN A 381 11.99 31.76 -0.66
C ASN A 381 12.43 33.18 -0.30
N ASN A 382 13.34 33.79 -1.07
CA ASN A 382 13.93 35.10 -0.78
C ASN A 382 14.56 35.20 0.61
N VAL A 383 15.24 34.14 1.07
CA VAL A 383 15.90 34.08 2.38
C VAL A 383 17.43 34.11 2.20
N PRO A 384 18.17 34.89 3.02
CA PRO A 384 19.63 34.87 2.99
C PRO A 384 20.16 33.47 3.33
N THR A 385 21.11 33.00 2.52
CA THR A 385 21.72 31.68 2.68
C THR A 385 22.97 31.77 3.56
N PRO A 386 23.11 30.94 4.61
CA PRO A 386 24.35 30.91 5.39
C PRO A 386 25.53 30.42 4.53
N GLY A 387 26.73 30.97 4.77
CA GLY A 387 27.92 30.68 3.96
C GLY A 387 28.48 29.26 4.11
N VAL A 388 28.14 28.55 5.20
CA VAL A 388 28.41 27.12 5.42
C VAL A 388 27.10 26.49 5.86
N ILE A 389 26.55 25.59 5.06
CA ILE A 389 25.30 24.88 5.35
C ILE A 389 25.61 23.60 6.12
N PHE A 390 26.62 22.84 5.70
CA PHE A 390 27.08 21.64 6.41
C PHE A 390 28.56 21.78 6.79
N ASP A 391 28.87 21.61 8.08
CA ASP A 391 30.26 21.57 8.54
C ASP A 391 30.90 20.20 8.20
N PRO A 392 32.15 20.16 7.69
CA PRO A 392 32.83 18.93 7.31
C PRO A 392 33.06 17.96 8.49
N VAL A 393 33.00 18.44 9.73
CA VAL A 393 33.13 17.63 10.96
C VAL A 393 31.81 16.93 11.32
N GLU A 394 30.65 17.60 11.20
CA GLU A 394 29.32 16.97 11.39
C GLU A 394 29.07 15.88 10.33
N LEU A 395 29.59 16.09 9.12
CA LEU A 395 29.58 15.13 8.02
C LEU A 395 30.29 13.80 8.35
N LEU A 396 31.38 13.87 9.11
CA LEU A 396 32.19 12.72 9.49
C LEU A 396 31.51 11.91 10.60
N GLU A 397 30.82 12.57 11.53
CA GLU A 397 30.08 11.93 12.62
C GLU A 397 28.76 11.28 12.15
N LEU A 398 28.06 11.90 11.19
CA LEU A 398 26.93 11.29 10.45
C LEU A 398 27.32 9.96 9.79
N THR A 399 28.60 9.83 9.43
CA THR A 399 29.17 8.64 8.79
C THR A 399 29.43 7.50 9.78
N SER A 400 29.72 7.82 11.06
CA SER A 400 30.01 6.81 12.10
C SER A 400 28.78 6.27 12.84
N LEU A 401 27.63 6.97 12.78
CA LEU A 401 26.43 6.61 13.55
C LEU A 401 25.40 5.74 12.80
N LYS A 402 25.58 5.47 11.50
CA LYS A 402 24.86 4.37 10.83
C LYS A 402 25.48 3.03 11.28
N GLN A 403 24.81 2.06 11.89
CA GLN A 403 23.39 1.82 12.14
C GLN A 403 23.36 0.50 12.93
N GLN A 404 22.76 0.44 14.13
CA GLN A 404 22.27 -0.86 14.61
C GLN A 404 21.16 -1.26 13.63
N LYS A 405 21.48 -2.17 12.72
CA LYS A 405 20.48 -2.73 11.81
C LYS A 405 19.59 -3.65 12.65
N ALA A 406 18.47 -3.13 13.11
CA ALA A 406 17.39 -3.96 13.59
C ALA A 406 16.98 -4.92 12.45
N ILE A 407 16.72 -6.17 12.79
CA ILE A 407 16.29 -7.22 11.87
C ILE A 407 14.78 -7.43 12.10
N ILE A 408 14.04 -7.88 11.09
CA ILE A 408 12.58 -8.19 11.22
C ILE A 408 12.29 -9.13 12.39
N LEU A 409 13.23 -10.02 12.70
CA LEU A 409 13.17 -10.93 13.84
C LEU A 409 13.17 -10.21 15.19
N ASP A 410 13.67 -8.97 15.28
CA ASP A 410 13.64 -8.18 16.52
C ASP A 410 12.22 -7.79 16.93
N LEU A 411 11.24 -7.77 16.01
CA LEU A 411 9.82 -7.55 16.35
C LEU A 411 9.21 -8.74 17.12
N PHE A 412 9.81 -9.92 17.00
CA PHE A 412 9.35 -11.13 17.68
C PHE A 412 10.26 -11.52 18.86
N ARG A 413 11.18 -10.64 19.24
CA ARG A 413 12.20 -10.93 20.25
C ARG A 413 11.64 -11.11 21.65
N THR A 414 10.64 -10.31 22.04
CA THR A 414 10.00 -10.40 23.36
C THR A 414 8.50 -10.67 23.22
N GLN A 415 7.93 -11.41 24.18
CA GLN A 415 6.53 -11.82 24.13
C GLN A 415 5.56 -10.63 24.03
N ASN A 416 5.88 -9.49 24.67
CA ASN A 416 5.03 -8.29 24.61
C ASN A 416 5.01 -7.69 23.19
N ILE A 417 6.17 -7.53 22.58
CA ILE A 417 6.31 -6.94 21.23
C ILE A 417 5.75 -7.90 20.18
N ALA A 418 5.98 -9.20 20.34
CA ALA A 418 5.38 -10.22 19.49
C ALA A 418 3.84 -10.18 19.55
N THR A 419 3.25 -10.08 20.75
CA THR A 419 1.80 -9.96 20.92
C THR A 419 1.25 -8.70 20.25
N ILE A 420 1.88 -7.54 20.49
CA ILE A 420 1.48 -6.26 19.86
C ILE A 420 1.63 -6.36 18.33
N THR A 421 2.66 -7.03 17.84
CA THR A 421 2.90 -7.22 16.40
C THR A 421 1.88 -8.14 15.76
N ILE A 422 1.56 -9.29 16.35
CA ILE A 422 0.51 -10.19 15.85
C ILE A 422 -0.84 -9.49 15.82
N MET A 423 -1.20 -8.79 16.91
CA MET A 423 -2.44 -8.00 16.95
C MET A 423 -2.44 -6.89 15.90
N SER A 424 -1.31 -6.21 15.69
CA SER A 424 -1.19 -5.16 14.67
C SER A 424 -1.30 -5.72 13.26
N LEU A 425 -0.71 -6.89 12.99
CA LEU A 425 -0.82 -7.58 11.70
C LEU A 425 -2.28 -7.91 11.37
N LEU A 426 -3.01 -8.48 12.33
CA LEU A 426 -4.44 -8.76 12.20
C LEU A 426 -5.26 -7.47 11.99
N LEU A 427 -4.95 -6.43 12.78
CA LEU A 427 -5.63 -5.13 12.70
C LEU A 427 -5.51 -4.49 11.32
N TRP A 428 -4.31 -4.48 10.75
CA TRP A 428 -4.07 -3.96 9.41
C TRP A 428 -4.69 -4.81 8.31
N MET A 429 -4.58 -6.14 8.41
CA MET A 429 -5.14 -7.06 7.44
C MET A 429 -6.67 -6.94 7.38
N LEU A 430 -7.37 -7.03 8.51
CA LEU A 430 -8.83 -6.97 8.57
C LEU A 430 -9.38 -5.62 8.13
N THR A 431 -8.74 -4.51 8.55
CA THR A 431 -9.14 -3.17 8.10
C THR A 431 -8.96 -3.02 6.60
N SER A 432 -7.89 -3.58 6.02
CA SER A 432 -7.66 -3.54 4.58
C SER A 432 -8.67 -4.37 3.80
N VAL A 433 -9.06 -5.56 4.29
CA VAL A 433 -10.13 -6.36 3.68
C VAL A 433 -11.41 -5.54 3.65
N GLY A 434 -11.83 -4.95 4.78
CA GLY A 434 -13.04 -4.14 4.85
C GLY A 434 -13.00 -2.92 3.92
N TYR A 435 -11.86 -2.22 3.85
CA TYR A 435 -11.71 -1.02 3.00
C TYR A 435 -11.84 -1.35 1.51
N PHE A 436 -11.07 -2.32 1.02
CA PHE A 436 -11.08 -2.67 -0.40
C PHE A 436 -12.33 -3.44 -0.80
N ALA A 437 -12.83 -4.36 0.03
CA ALA A 437 -14.04 -5.11 -0.30
C ALA A 437 -15.26 -4.19 -0.41
N LEU A 438 -15.41 -3.22 0.51
CA LEU A 438 -16.51 -2.27 0.43
C LEU A 438 -16.37 -1.30 -0.74
N SER A 439 -15.14 -0.86 -1.05
CA SER A 439 -14.87 0.03 -2.17
C SER A 439 -15.09 -0.67 -3.53
N LEU A 440 -14.70 -1.94 -3.66
CA LEU A 440 -14.95 -2.76 -4.85
C LEU A 440 -16.43 -3.15 -5.01
N ASN A 441 -17.16 -3.32 -3.90
CA ASN A 441 -18.59 -3.65 -3.93
C ASN A 441 -19.51 -2.44 -4.16
N THR A 442 -18.97 -1.22 -4.20
CA THR A 442 -19.77 0.00 -4.31
C THR A 442 -20.69 0.05 -5.55
N PRO A 443 -20.30 -0.43 -6.76
CA PRO A 443 -21.21 -0.45 -7.91
C PRO A 443 -22.38 -1.41 -7.77
N ASN A 444 -22.24 -2.44 -6.93
CA ASN A 444 -23.28 -3.45 -6.71
C ASN A 444 -24.36 -2.97 -5.73
N LEU A 445 -24.23 -1.74 -5.21
CA LEU A 445 -25.26 -1.10 -4.40
C LEU A 445 -26.47 -0.74 -5.28
N HIS A 446 -27.66 -0.77 -4.67
CA HIS A 446 -28.87 -0.29 -5.33
C HIS A 446 -28.69 1.17 -5.81
N GLY A 447 -29.29 1.51 -6.96
CA GLY A 447 -29.18 2.83 -7.57
C GLY A 447 -28.13 2.93 -8.67
N ASP A 448 -27.63 4.12 -8.93
CA ASP A 448 -26.66 4.39 -9.99
C ASP A 448 -25.23 4.04 -9.53
N ALA A 449 -24.59 3.10 -10.22
CA ALA A 449 -23.22 2.67 -9.97
C ALA A 449 -22.20 3.81 -10.02
N TYR A 450 -22.38 4.78 -10.94
CA TYR A 450 -21.46 5.92 -11.08
C TYR A 450 -21.57 6.85 -9.87
N LEU A 451 -22.79 7.18 -9.45
CA LEU A 451 -23.05 8.02 -8.27
C LEU A 451 -22.58 7.34 -6.99
N ASN A 452 -22.85 6.05 -6.83
CA ASN A 452 -22.42 5.27 -5.68
C ASN A 452 -20.88 5.28 -5.55
N CYS A 453 -20.17 5.07 -6.65
CA CYS A 453 -18.70 5.13 -6.68
C CYS A 453 -18.18 6.54 -6.35
N PHE A 454 -18.81 7.59 -6.90
CA PHE A 454 -18.46 8.97 -6.59
C PHE A 454 -18.66 9.32 -5.11
N LEU A 455 -19.79 8.94 -4.51
CA LEU A 455 -20.06 9.13 -3.07
C LEU A 455 -19.05 8.36 -2.21
N SER A 456 -18.69 7.15 -2.63
CA SER A 456 -17.67 6.32 -1.99
C SER A 456 -16.28 6.97 -2.05
N ALA A 457 -15.93 7.67 -3.13
CA ALA A 457 -14.69 8.45 -3.18
C ALA A 457 -14.78 9.74 -2.36
N LEU A 458 -15.92 10.43 -2.41
CA LEU A 458 -16.17 11.69 -1.70
C LEU A 458 -16.06 11.53 -0.19
N ILE A 459 -16.56 10.42 0.37
CA ILE A 459 -16.56 10.16 1.83
C ILE A 459 -15.14 9.96 2.40
N GLU A 460 -14.13 9.70 1.57
CA GLU A 460 -12.75 9.55 2.02
C GLU A 460 -12.19 10.88 2.57
N VAL A 461 -12.53 12.00 1.93
CA VAL A 461 -12.08 13.34 2.35
C VAL A 461 -12.56 13.70 3.77
N PRO A 462 -13.86 13.67 4.12
CA PRO A 462 -14.30 13.93 5.49
C PRO A 462 -13.80 12.86 6.46
N ALA A 463 -13.61 11.61 6.04
CA ALA A 463 -13.02 10.58 6.88
C ALA A 463 -11.59 10.95 7.31
N TYR A 464 -10.73 11.39 6.38
CA TYR A 464 -9.37 11.83 6.68
C TYR A 464 -9.33 13.08 7.58
N ILE A 465 -10.19 14.06 7.33
CA ILE A 465 -10.29 15.27 8.16
C ILE A 465 -10.74 14.91 9.58
N THR A 466 -11.77 14.08 9.70
CA THR A 466 -12.27 13.62 11.01
C THR A 466 -11.19 12.81 11.73
N ALA A 467 -10.49 11.93 11.03
CA ALA A 467 -9.40 11.16 11.61
C ALA A 467 -8.29 12.05 12.17
N TRP A 468 -7.88 13.06 11.39
CA TRP A 468 -6.90 14.05 11.83
C TRP A 468 -7.35 14.81 13.08
N LEU A 469 -8.62 15.26 13.15
CA LEU A 469 -9.16 15.96 14.31
C LEU A 469 -9.28 15.07 15.56
N LEU A 470 -9.79 13.85 15.41
CA LEU A 470 -9.96 12.92 16.52
C LEU A 470 -8.62 12.50 17.12
N LEU A 471 -7.60 12.28 16.28
CA LEU A 471 -6.26 11.94 16.74
C LEU A 471 -5.62 13.04 17.61
N ARG A 472 -6.03 14.31 17.50
CA ARG A 472 -5.45 15.39 18.32
C ARG A 472 -6.09 15.52 19.71
N THR A 473 -7.32 15.04 19.89
CA THR A 473 -8.15 15.38 21.04
C THR A 473 -8.49 14.21 21.95
N LEU A 474 -8.49 12.99 21.42
CA LEU A 474 -9.04 11.82 22.11
C LEU A 474 -8.00 10.68 22.24
N PRO A 475 -8.21 9.73 23.18
CA PRO A 475 -7.38 8.53 23.35
C PRO A 475 -7.45 7.58 22.14
N ARG A 476 -6.29 7.13 21.63
CA ARG A 476 -6.15 6.45 20.33
C ARG A 476 -6.92 5.14 20.25
N ARG A 477 -6.79 4.28 21.27
CA ARG A 477 -7.41 2.93 21.23
C ARG A 477 -8.94 2.99 21.19
N PHE A 478 -9.53 3.95 21.90
CA PHE A 478 -10.99 4.06 21.99
C PHE A 478 -11.59 4.69 20.73
N ILE A 479 -10.90 5.65 20.12
CA ILE A 479 -11.34 6.22 18.85
C ILE A 479 -11.32 5.16 17.76
N ILE A 480 -10.20 4.45 17.59
CA ILE A 480 -10.05 3.45 16.53
C ILE A 480 -11.09 2.34 16.73
N ALA A 481 -11.27 1.85 17.95
CA ALA A 481 -12.33 0.90 18.26
C ALA A 481 -13.73 1.47 17.98
N GLY A 482 -14.00 2.73 18.36
CA GLY A 482 -15.27 3.40 18.13
C GLY A 482 -15.64 3.54 16.65
N VAL A 483 -14.70 3.98 15.80
CA VAL A 483 -14.95 4.10 14.36
C VAL A 483 -15.06 2.72 13.68
N LEU A 484 -14.37 1.69 14.17
CA LEU A 484 -14.54 0.31 13.70
C LEU A 484 -15.88 -0.28 14.13
N PHE A 485 -16.35 -0.02 15.35
CA PHE A 485 -17.68 -0.44 15.80
C PHE A 485 -18.79 0.27 15.03
N LEU A 486 -18.64 1.58 14.78
CA LEU A 486 -19.55 2.34 13.93
C LEU A 486 -19.56 1.74 12.52
N GLY A 487 -18.39 1.55 11.92
CA GLY A 487 -18.24 1.01 10.57
C GLY A 487 -18.86 -0.38 10.41
N GLY A 488 -18.43 -1.33 11.25
CA GLY A 488 -18.90 -2.71 11.20
C GLY A 488 -20.35 -2.89 11.67
N GLY A 489 -20.77 -2.17 12.70
CA GLY A 489 -22.14 -2.22 13.22
C GLY A 489 -23.16 -1.75 12.19
N VAL A 490 -22.87 -0.64 11.51
CA VAL A 490 -23.74 -0.12 10.45
C VAL A 490 -23.84 -1.09 9.27
N LEU A 491 -22.74 -1.74 8.88
CA LEU A 491 -22.77 -2.77 7.82
C LEU A 491 -23.64 -3.99 8.19
N LEU A 492 -23.68 -4.36 9.48
CA LEU A 492 -24.56 -5.45 9.95
C LEU A 492 -26.04 -5.05 9.96
N LEU A 493 -26.36 -3.77 10.16
CA LEU A 493 -27.74 -3.26 10.17
C LEU A 493 -28.40 -3.26 8.78
N ILE A 494 -27.61 -3.28 7.69
CA ILE A 494 -28.10 -3.26 6.31
C ILE A 494 -29.09 -4.41 6.04
N GLN A 495 -28.92 -5.56 6.67
CA GLN A 495 -29.78 -6.73 6.48
C GLN A 495 -31.22 -6.49 6.91
N GLY A 496 -31.44 -5.56 7.85
CA GLY A 496 -32.77 -5.18 8.32
C GLY A 496 -33.46 -4.14 7.43
N VAL A 497 -32.79 -3.63 6.39
CA VAL A 497 -33.34 -2.62 5.49
C VAL A 497 -34.07 -3.29 4.32
N PRO A 498 -35.38 -3.02 4.12
CA PRO A 498 -36.11 -3.52 2.96
C PRO A 498 -35.51 -3.00 1.65
N ALA A 499 -35.59 -3.80 0.59
CA ALA A 499 -35.02 -3.48 -0.74
C ALA A 499 -35.57 -2.18 -1.37
N ASP A 500 -36.71 -1.69 -0.91
CA ASP A 500 -37.33 -0.46 -1.44
C ASP A 500 -36.65 0.83 -0.95
N TYR A 501 -35.87 0.78 0.13
CA TYR A 501 -35.23 1.96 0.74
C TYR A 501 -33.77 2.13 0.30
N ASN A 502 -33.56 2.34 -1.01
CA ASN A 502 -32.23 2.49 -1.62
C ASN A 502 -31.37 3.58 -0.95
N PHE A 503 -31.93 4.75 -0.67
CA PHE A 503 -31.20 5.86 -0.04
C PHE A 503 -30.69 5.51 1.37
N LEU A 504 -31.48 4.75 2.14
CA LEU A 504 -31.07 4.32 3.48
C LEU A 504 -29.93 3.31 3.39
N SER A 505 -30.03 2.34 2.47
CA SER A 505 -28.97 1.35 2.23
C SER A 505 -27.64 2.03 1.83
N ILE A 506 -27.69 2.95 0.86
CA ILE A 506 -26.51 3.72 0.43
C ILE A 506 -25.95 4.53 1.61
N GLY A 507 -26.80 5.23 2.36
CA GLY A 507 -26.38 6.02 3.52
C GLY A 507 -25.66 5.20 4.59
N LEU A 508 -26.18 4.02 4.92
CA LEU A 508 -25.53 3.09 5.86
C LEU A 508 -24.20 2.59 5.31
N VAL A 509 -24.12 2.22 4.03
CA VAL A 509 -22.86 1.77 3.42
C VAL A 509 -21.81 2.88 3.41
N MET A 510 -22.19 4.12 3.10
CA MET A 510 -21.27 5.26 3.13
C MET A 510 -20.80 5.58 4.55
N LEU A 511 -21.67 5.45 5.56
CA LEU A 511 -21.28 5.59 6.97
C LEU A 511 -20.36 4.45 7.42
N GLY A 512 -20.60 3.23 6.95
CA GLY A 512 -19.71 2.08 7.10
C GLY A 512 -18.32 2.36 6.52
N LYS A 513 -18.29 2.86 5.29
CA LYS A 513 -17.07 3.25 4.58
C LYS A 513 -16.32 4.37 5.29
N PHE A 514 -17.03 5.37 5.79
CA PHE A 514 -16.45 6.46 6.58
C PHE A 514 -15.71 5.92 7.81
N GLY A 515 -16.33 5.01 8.58
CA GLY A 515 -15.73 4.41 9.77
C GLY A 515 -14.46 3.62 9.46
N ILE A 516 -14.52 2.75 8.44
CA ILE A 516 -13.37 1.92 8.03
C ILE A 516 -12.23 2.78 7.45
N THR A 517 -12.54 3.77 6.63
CA THR A 517 -11.54 4.67 6.03
C THR A 517 -10.86 5.52 7.10
N SER A 518 -11.64 6.04 8.06
CA SER A 518 -11.10 6.75 9.22
C SER A 518 -10.16 5.86 10.01
N ALA A 519 -10.57 4.62 10.33
CA ALA A 519 -9.73 3.65 11.03
C ALA A 519 -8.42 3.40 10.28
N PHE A 520 -8.49 3.11 8.97
CA PHE A 520 -7.31 2.83 8.14
C PHE A 520 -6.29 3.97 8.16
N SER A 521 -6.73 5.22 8.09
CA SER A 521 -5.84 6.38 8.19
C SER A 521 -5.17 6.52 9.57
N MET A 522 -5.92 6.25 10.65
CA MET A 522 -5.40 6.32 12.03
C MET A 522 -4.37 5.22 12.33
N LEU A 523 -4.46 4.06 11.66
CA LEU A 523 -3.55 2.93 11.90
C LEU A 523 -2.08 3.27 11.61
N TYR A 524 -1.80 4.12 10.62
CA TYR A 524 -0.44 4.58 10.33
C TYR A 524 0.18 5.32 11.53
N VAL A 525 -0.58 6.22 12.15
CA VAL A 525 -0.12 6.99 13.32
C VAL A 525 -0.05 6.10 14.55
N PHE A 526 -1.08 5.31 14.79
CA PHE A 526 -1.16 4.43 15.95
C PHE A 526 -0.02 3.42 16.00
N THR A 527 0.30 2.78 14.87
CA THR A 527 1.46 1.87 14.82
C THR A 527 2.78 2.60 14.96
N ALA A 528 2.96 3.80 14.42
CA ALA A 528 4.18 4.56 14.65
C ALA A 528 4.41 4.87 16.14
N GLU A 529 3.35 5.10 16.93
CA GLU A 529 3.47 5.43 18.35
C GLU A 529 3.68 4.22 19.27
N LEU A 530 3.16 3.05 18.90
CA LEU A 530 3.29 1.83 19.71
C LEU A 530 4.72 1.29 19.76
N TYR A 531 5.48 1.48 18.68
CA TYR A 531 6.80 0.87 18.52
C TYR A 531 7.96 1.83 18.85
N PRO A 532 9.05 1.31 19.45
CA PRO A 532 10.19 2.12 19.77
C PRO A 532 10.94 2.56 18.52
N THR A 533 11.60 3.72 18.59
CA THR A 533 12.29 4.37 17.47
C THR A 533 13.17 3.43 16.64
N LEU A 534 13.89 2.50 17.29
CA LEU A 534 14.78 1.52 16.65
C LEU A 534 14.07 0.56 15.69
N VAL A 535 12.84 0.11 16.01
CA VAL A 535 12.07 -0.86 15.20
C VAL A 535 10.82 -0.26 14.58
N ARG A 536 10.50 1.00 14.84
CA ARG A 536 9.26 1.68 14.41
C ARG A 536 9.01 1.60 12.91
N ASN A 537 9.98 2.04 12.10
CA ASN A 537 9.85 2.04 10.65
C ASN A 537 9.67 0.63 10.09
N MET A 538 10.35 -0.35 10.70
CA MET A 538 10.23 -1.75 10.34
C MET A 538 8.85 -2.32 10.70
N ALA A 539 8.34 -2.01 11.89
CA ALA A 539 7.01 -2.42 12.33
C ALA A 539 5.90 -1.87 11.43
N VAL A 540 5.92 -0.56 11.14
CA VAL A 540 4.98 0.07 10.20
C VAL A 540 5.08 -0.57 8.82
N GLY A 541 6.28 -0.90 8.34
CA GLY A 541 6.48 -1.61 7.07
C GLY A 541 5.88 -3.01 7.08
N VAL A 542 6.13 -3.80 8.13
CA VAL A 542 5.64 -5.18 8.28
C VAL A 542 4.13 -5.24 8.43
N THR A 543 3.53 -4.35 9.23
CA THR A 543 2.07 -4.27 9.35
C THR A 543 1.41 -3.76 8.07
N SER A 544 2.04 -2.83 7.35
CA SER A 544 1.56 -2.39 6.04
C SER A 544 1.61 -3.52 5.00
N MET A 545 2.63 -4.38 5.01
CA MET A 545 2.66 -5.57 4.13
C MET A 545 1.50 -6.53 4.42
N ALA A 546 1.14 -6.74 5.69
CA ALA A 546 -0.03 -7.55 6.05
C ALA A 546 -1.35 -6.95 5.55
N SER A 547 -1.45 -5.62 5.48
CA SER A 547 -2.61 -4.96 4.85
C SER A 547 -2.75 -5.35 3.37
N ARG A 548 -1.64 -5.49 2.64
CA ARG A 548 -1.66 -5.89 1.22
C ARG A 548 -2.18 -7.30 1.03
N VAL A 549 -1.87 -8.22 1.95
CA VAL A 549 -2.48 -9.56 1.97
C VAL A 549 -4.00 -9.45 2.12
N GLY A 550 -4.49 -8.56 3.00
CA GLY A 550 -5.91 -8.26 3.11
C GLY A 550 -6.52 -7.72 1.81
N SER A 551 -5.79 -6.85 1.10
CA SER A 551 -6.23 -6.32 -0.20
C SER A 551 -6.36 -7.41 -1.27
N ILE A 552 -5.46 -8.41 -1.28
CA ILE A 552 -5.49 -9.56 -2.21
C ILE A 552 -6.73 -10.43 -1.97
N ILE A 553 -7.18 -10.56 -0.72
CA ILE A 553 -8.33 -11.38 -0.34
C ILE A 553 -9.65 -10.64 -0.58
N ALA A 554 -9.64 -9.30 -0.54
CA ALA A 554 -10.84 -8.46 -0.61
C ALA A 554 -11.79 -8.72 -1.80
N PRO A 555 -11.33 -8.96 -3.05
CA PRO A 555 -12.23 -9.24 -4.18
C PRO A 555 -13.10 -10.48 -3.97
N TYR A 556 -12.58 -11.49 -3.25
CA TYR A 556 -13.35 -12.69 -2.96
C TYR A 556 -14.50 -12.43 -2.00
N PHE A 557 -14.39 -11.46 -1.08
CA PHE A 557 -15.52 -11.03 -0.24
C PHE A 557 -16.68 -10.49 -1.07
N VAL A 558 -16.37 -9.73 -2.13
CA VAL A 558 -17.37 -9.21 -3.08
C VAL A 558 -17.98 -10.35 -3.90
N TYR A 559 -17.15 -11.31 -4.32
CA TYR A 559 -17.59 -12.48 -5.09
C TYR A 559 -18.63 -13.34 -4.35
N LEU A 560 -18.60 -13.41 -3.01
CA LEU A 560 -19.68 -14.07 -2.23
C LEU A 560 -21.07 -13.47 -2.49
N GLY A 561 -21.13 -12.22 -2.97
CA GLY A 561 -22.37 -11.54 -3.37
C GLY A 561 -23.10 -12.22 -4.53
N ALA A 562 -22.38 -13.00 -5.36
CA ALA A 562 -22.98 -13.79 -6.44
C ALA A 562 -23.90 -14.91 -5.91
N TYR A 563 -23.59 -15.45 -4.73
CA TYR A 563 -24.43 -16.46 -4.08
C TYR A 563 -25.56 -15.82 -3.26
N ASN A 564 -25.22 -14.80 -2.47
CA ASN A 564 -26.18 -14.06 -1.66
C ASN A 564 -25.72 -12.60 -1.49
N ARG A 565 -26.57 -11.66 -1.92
CA ARG A 565 -26.30 -10.21 -1.89
C ARG A 565 -25.97 -9.67 -0.49
N VAL A 566 -26.47 -10.31 0.56
CA VAL A 566 -26.30 -9.86 1.95
C VAL A 566 -24.99 -10.36 2.56
N LEU A 567 -24.51 -11.54 2.14
CA LEU A 567 -23.39 -12.25 2.75
C LEU A 567 -22.07 -11.45 2.82
N PRO A 568 -21.67 -10.68 1.78
CA PRO A 568 -20.49 -9.82 1.85
C PRO A 568 -20.55 -8.83 3.02
N TYR A 569 -21.70 -8.20 3.25
CA TYR A 569 -21.88 -7.21 4.32
C TYR A 569 -21.83 -7.83 5.70
N ILE A 570 -22.36 -9.05 5.89
CA ILE A 570 -22.28 -9.78 7.16
C ILE A 570 -20.81 -10.07 7.51
N LEU A 571 -20.07 -10.62 6.55
CA LEU A 571 -18.67 -10.99 6.75
C LEU A 571 -17.79 -9.75 6.98
N MET A 572 -17.94 -8.71 6.16
CA MET A 572 -17.21 -7.45 6.34
C MET A 572 -17.55 -6.79 7.68
N GLY A 573 -18.84 -6.70 8.03
CA GLY A 573 -19.32 -6.08 9.26
C GLY A 573 -18.84 -6.82 10.51
N SER A 574 -19.01 -8.15 10.57
CA SER A 574 -18.59 -8.98 11.70
C SER A 574 -17.07 -8.96 11.92
N LEU A 575 -16.26 -9.05 10.84
CA LEU A 575 -14.81 -8.93 10.94
C LEU A 575 -14.37 -7.55 11.40
N THR A 576 -15.05 -6.48 10.95
CA THR A 576 -14.74 -5.10 11.38
C THR A 576 -15.09 -4.88 12.86
N VAL A 577 -16.20 -5.44 13.35
CA VAL A 577 -16.55 -5.42 14.78
C VAL A 577 -15.54 -6.21 15.61
N LEU A 578 -15.17 -7.42 15.18
CA LEU A 578 -14.13 -8.22 15.83
C LEU A 578 -12.81 -7.46 15.90
N ASN A 579 -12.46 -6.74 14.84
CA ASN A 579 -11.28 -5.91 14.79
C ASN A 579 -11.34 -4.72 15.78
N GLY A 580 -12.52 -4.12 15.97
CA GLY A 580 -12.78 -3.13 17.02
C GLY A 580 -12.55 -3.70 18.42
N ILE A 581 -12.99 -4.94 18.68
CA ILE A 581 -12.75 -5.66 19.95
C ILE A 581 -11.25 -5.89 20.18
N ILE A 582 -10.52 -6.37 19.16
CA ILE A 582 -9.06 -6.58 19.23
C ILE A 582 -8.35 -5.27 19.56
N THR A 583 -8.80 -4.16 18.97
CA THR A 583 -8.24 -2.82 19.20
C THR A 583 -8.30 -2.39 20.67
N LEU A 584 -9.34 -2.77 21.42
CA LEU A 584 -9.49 -2.41 22.83
C LEU A 584 -8.42 -3.03 23.74
N PHE A 585 -7.82 -4.15 23.33
CA PHE A 585 -6.75 -4.82 24.08
C PHE A 585 -5.39 -4.14 23.94
N PHE A 586 -5.22 -3.22 22.98
CA PHE A 586 -3.97 -2.48 22.82
C PHE A 586 -3.70 -1.53 24.00
N PRO A 587 -2.41 -1.26 24.29
CA PRO A 587 -2.04 -0.21 25.23
C PRO A 587 -2.36 1.20 24.66
N GLU A 588 -2.52 2.17 25.57
CA GLU A 588 -2.87 3.55 25.20
C GLU A 588 -1.62 4.38 24.88
N SER A 589 -1.55 4.93 23.66
CA SER A 589 -0.43 5.75 23.21
C SER A 589 -0.64 7.26 23.44
N PHE A 590 -1.87 7.71 23.68
CA PHE A 590 -2.18 9.13 23.76
C PHE A 590 -1.48 9.84 24.93
N GLY A 591 -0.76 10.92 24.63
CA GLY A 591 -0.08 11.77 25.62
C GLY A 591 1.14 11.13 26.29
N MET A 592 1.60 9.96 25.82
CA MET A 592 2.74 9.24 26.36
C MET A 592 4.00 9.56 25.57
N ALA A 593 5.16 9.58 26.25
CA ALA A 593 6.44 9.71 25.58
C ALA A 593 6.68 8.51 24.66
N LEU A 594 7.21 8.78 23.47
CA LEU A 594 7.53 7.74 22.49
C LEU A 594 8.61 6.82 23.07
N PRO A 595 8.42 5.49 23.05
CA PRO A 595 9.43 4.57 23.55
C PRO A 595 10.70 4.68 22.69
N GLU A 596 11.87 4.78 23.33
CA GLU A 596 13.15 4.82 22.62
C GLU A 596 13.80 3.43 22.59
N THR A 597 13.60 2.65 23.65
CA THR A 597 14.16 1.30 23.81
C THR A 597 13.06 0.23 23.88
N LEU A 598 13.43 -1.02 23.61
CA LEU A 598 12.52 -2.18 23.67
C LEU A 598 11.93 -2.39 25.07
N GLU A 599 12.65 -1.98 26.12
CA GLU A 599 12.25 -2.14 27.52
C GLU A 599 11.18 -1.12 27.95
N GLN A 600 11.16 0.05 27.31
CA GLN A 600 10.18 1.11 27.55
C GLN A 600 8.82 0.86 26.86
N MET A 601 8.68 -0.25 26.12
CA MET A 601 7.46 -0.54 25.39
C MET A 601 6.29 -0.87 26.32
N GLN A 602 5.15 -0.24 26.06
CA GLN A 602 3.95 -0.42 26.88
C GLN A 602 3.46 -1.87 26.85
N LYS A 603 3.03 -2.38 28.01
CA LYS A 603 2.54 -3.77 28.15
C LYS A 603 1.07 -3.89 27.79
N VAL A 604 0.71 -4.93 27.04
CA VAL A 604 -0.69 -5.27 26.74
C VAL A 604 -1.44 -5.56 28.05
N LYS A 605 -2.53 -4.83 28.30
CA LYS A 605 -3.42 -5.11 29.44
C LYS A 605 -4.37 -6.25 29.05
N GLY A 606 -3.98 -7.49 29.32
CA GLY A 606 -4.87 -8.65 29.10
C GLY A 606 -4.24 -10.01 29.37
N PHE A 607 -2.96 -10.19 29.04
CA PHE A 607 -2.23 -11.43 29.32
C PHE A 607 -1.44 -11.33 30.63
N ARG A 608 -2.16 -11.25 31.76
CA ARG A 608 -1.55 -11.63 33.05
C ARG A 608 -1.59 -13.16 33.14
N SER A 609 -0.53 -13.81 32.66
CA SER A 609 -0.18 -15.09 33.25
C SER A 609 0.23 -14.81 34.71
N GLY A 610 -0.36 -15.58 35.64
CA GLY A 610 -0.21 -15.38 37.07
C GLY A 610 1.25 -15.34 37.50
N GLY A 611 1.65 -14.19 38.05
CA GLY A 611 2.94 -13.99 38.68
C GLY A 611 2.91 -12.68 39.44
N LYS A 612 2.47 -12.73 40.70
CA LYS A 612 2.67 -11.62 41.63
C LYS A 612 4.17 -11.52 41.90
N THR A 613 4.78 -10.42 41.49
CA THR A 613 6.00 -9.94 42.14
C THR A 613 5.77 -8.49 42.51
N LYS A 614 5.68 -8.24 43.81
CA LYS A 614 5.85 -6.93 44.44
C LYS A 614 7.30 -6.49 44.20
N ASP A 615 7.46 -5.20 43.94
CA ASP A 615 8.56 -4.30 44.32
C ASP A 615 8.65 -3.22 43.24
N SER A 616 8.86 -1.94 43.51
CA SER A 616 8.82 -1.11 44.70
C SER A 616 8.78 0.32 44.14
N MET A 617 8.20 1.26 44.89
CA MET A 617 8.27 2.68 44.56
C MET A 617 9.73 3.11 44.45
N ASP A 618 10.11 3.75 43.35
CA ASP A 618 11.12 4.80 43.37
C ASP A 618 10.61 5.97 42.52
N LYS A 619 10.43 7.10 43.21
CA LYS A 619 10.30 8.42 42.63
C LYS A 619 11.69 8.86 42.23
N GLU A 620 11.95 9.01 40.94
CA GLU A 620 13.03 9.87 40.45
C GLU A 620 12.45 10.99 39.60
N GLU A 621 12.92 12.20 39.91
CA GLU A 621 12.52 13.47 39.35
C GLU A 621 12.72 13.51 37.83
N ASN A 622 11.68 13.92 37.11
CA ASN A 622 11.77 14.28 35.70
C ASN A 622 12.71 15.49 35.50
N PRO A 623 13.83 15.38 34.77
CA PRO A 623 14.35 16.54 34.08
C PRO A 623 13.36 16.91 32.97
N LYS A 624 13.11 18.21 32.79
CA LYS A 624 12.20 18.77 31.77
C LYS A 624 12.54 18.22 30.39
N ILE A 625 11.79 17.23 29.92
CA ILE A 625 11.85 16.73 28.55
C ILE A 625 10.66 17.33 27.79
N LEU A 626 10.97 17.93 26.65
CA LEU A 626 10.04 18.64 25.78
C LEU A 626 8.82 17.76 25.47
N ILE A 627 7.65 18.20 25.92
CA ILE A 627 6.36 17.64 25.49
C ILE A 627 6.18 18.08 24.04
N THR A 628 6.49 17.18 23.09
CA THR A 628 6.05 17.35 21.71
C THR A 628 4.54 17.15 21.67
N SER A 629 3.79 18.24 21.49
CA SER A 629 2.39 18.17 21.08
C SER A 629 2.34 17.62 19.66
N PHE A 630 1.78 16.42 19.51
CA PHE A 630 1.44 15.81 18.22
C PHE A 630 0.14 16.38 17.66
#